data_AF-A0A6A9SV49-F1
#
_entry.id   AF-A0A6A9SV49-F1
#
_cell.length_a   1.000
_cell.length_b   1.000
_cell.length_c   1.000
_cell.angle_alpha   90.00
_cell.angle_beta   90.00
_cell.angle_gamma   90.00
#
_symmetry.space_group_name_H-M   'P 1'
#
loop_
_entity.id
_entity.type
_entity.pdbx_description
1 polymer ?
#
loop_
_entity_poly.entity_id
_entity_poly.type
_entity_poly.pdbx_seq_one_letter_code
_entity_poly.pdbx_strand_id
1 'polypeptide(L)'
;MLPGPRPRARPRRGPRRSRLPRLGPPARRAHGRRRRRHGQRDGRRHRPRAHRRARRSPAPARPRPLLRHRNPAAHPRGRAVARPRARLLCRARRGVRARRRRGRRGPRVATCFLPVAAARQPVPDFALDPATAADEIRSFLASYLDAAPADGYVVGVSGGLDSVLAAHLLADAVGPEHVTALLLPAGPSDPENVADARDVCERLGVDYRETDVQPIVDDVTAAREDLSKTAVGNVQARVRMVMLYQAANDEGRLVVGPNNRSELLLGYFTKYGDGAADVAPLADVYKTEAYALAREVGVSEHVVEKTPTAELWEGQTDPGELGAPYETIDPILHAYVDEDRTVDETVEATGEDRETVASFAERYEASTHKRERPPSPDLR
;
A
#
# COMPACT_ATOMS: atom_id res chain seq x y z
N MET A 1 4.26 28.80 62.26
CA MET A 1 5.18 29.85 61.74
C MET A 1 5.60 29.47 60.33
N LEU A 2 5.49 30.40 59.37
CA LEU A 2 5.92 30.22 57.98
C LEU A 2 7.36 30.71 57.81
N PRO A 3 8.24 30.02 57.06
CA PRO A 3 9.47 30.61 56.53
C PRO A 3 9.20 31.35 55.21
N GLY A 4 9.69 32.59 55.10
CA GLY A 4 9.36 33.52 54.00
C GLY A 4 10.09 33.25 52.66
N PRO A 5 9.74 34.01 51.61
CA PRO A 5 10.20 33.76 50.23
C PRO A 5 11.64 34.23 49.97
N ARG A 6 12.38 33.49 49.15
CA ARG A 6 13.73 33.85 48.68
C ARG A 6 13.68 34.90 47.54
N PRO A 7 14.66 35.82 47.43
CA PRO A 7 14.62 36.94 46.48
C PRO A 7 14.96 36.55 45.03
N ARG A 8 14.40 37.31 44.08
CA ARG A 8 14.56 37.14 42.63
C ARG A 8 15.95 37.60 42.13
N ALA A 9 16.62 36.79 41.33
CA ALA A 9 17.84 37.19 40.61
C ALA A 9 17.52 38.01 39.34
N ARG A 10 18.29 39.07 39.08
CA ARG A 10 18.20 39.90 37.85
C ARG A 10 19.12 39.35 36.73
N PRO A 11 18.78 39.56 35.44
CA PRO A 11 19.50 38.96 34.32
C PRO A 11 20.86 39.66 34.04
N ARG A 12 21.86 38.87 33.62
CA ARG A 12 23.15 39.40 33.13
C ARG A 12 23.08 39.71 31.63
N ARG A 13 23.65 40.85 31.24
CA ARG A 13 23.81 41.29 29.84
C ARG A 13 24.92 40.47 29.16
N GLY A 14 24.70 40.01 27.93
CA GLY A 14 25.73 39.34 27.10
C GLY A 14 26.51 40.32 26.20
N PRO A 15 27.32 39.81 25.25
CA PRO A 15 27.91 40.63 24.20
C PRO A 15 27.54 40.20 22.75
N ARG A 16 26.99 41.19 22.02
CA ARG A 16 27.27 41.54 20.60
C ARG A 16 27.01 40.53 19.47
N ARG A 17 26.00 40.87 18.66
CA ARG A 17 25.74 40.40 17.29
C ARG A 17 26.91 40.71 16.33
N SER A 18 27.27 39.78 15.45
CA SER A 18 27.98 40.04 14.19
C SER A 18 26.97 40.17 13.03
N ARG A 19 27.33 40.93 11.99
CA ARG A 19 26.39 41.43 10.96
C ARG A 19 26.41 40.58 9.68
N LEU A 20 25.22 40.28 9.15
CA LEU A 20 25.03 39.96 7.71
C LEU A 20 25.03 41.26 6.89
N PRO A 21 25.62 41.28 5.67
CA PRO A 21 25.39 42.34 4.69
C PRO A 21 24.32 41.94 3.65
N ARG A 22 23.41 42.87 3.32
CA ARG A 22 22.49 42.80 2.17
C ARG A 22 22.63 44.06 1.30
N LEU A 23 23.06 43.89 0.04
CA LEU A 23 22.94 44.77 -1.15
C LEU A 23 23.18 43.84 -2.38
N GLY A 24 22.72 44.08 -3.61
CA GLY A 24 21.78 45.07 -4.17
C GLY A 24 21.69 44.88 -5.71
N PRO A 25 20.50 44.88 -6.36
CA PRO A 25 20.38 44.54 -7.79
C PRO A 25 20.36 45.80 -8.69
N PRO A 26 20.18 45.68 -10.03
CA PRO A 26 20.97 44.91 -11.00
C PRO A 26 21.47 45.79 -12.18
N ALA A 27 22.38 45.30 -13.02
CA ALA A 27 22.82 45.98 -14.26
C ALA A 27 22.48 45.18 -15.53
N ARG A 28 22.06 45.88 -16.61
CA ARG A 28 21.61 45.31 -17.89
C ARG A 28 22.63 45.47 -19.02
N ARG A 29 22.68 44.47 -19.91
CA ARG A 29 23.00 44.51 -21.37
C ARG A 29 24.32 45.14 -21.85
N ALA A 30 25.06 44.37 -22.66
CA ALA A 30 25.47 44.79 -24.01
C ALA A 30 25.84 43.58 -24.91
N HIS A 31 25.75 43.76 -26.23
CA HIS A 31 26.01 42.74 -27.26
C HIS A 31 27.50 42.55 -27.59
N GLY A 32 27.87 41.36 -28.10
CA GLY A 32 29.20 41.10 -28.68
C GLY A 32 29.25 39.88 -29.60
N ARG A 33 28.71 39.97 -30.82
CA ARG A 33 28.92 38.94 -31.87
C ARG A 33 30.36 39.03 -32.42
N ARG A 34 31.06 37.89 -32.59
CA ARG A 34 31.56 37.40 -33.92
C ARG A 34 32.56 36.21 -33.88
N ARG A 35 32.19 35.16 -34.63
CA ARG A 35 32.97 34.38 -35.63
C ARG A 35 34.31 33.69 -35.25
N ARG A 36 34.23 32.34 -35.26
CA ARG A 36 35.04 31.35 -36.03
C ARG A 36 36.51 31.70 -36.39
N ARG A 37 37.43 30.75 -36.11
CA ARG A 37 38.08 29.89 -37.14
C ARG A 37 38.87 28.71 -36.53
N HIS A 38 39.20 27.73 -37.37
CA HIS A 38 39.94 26.50 -37.04
C HIS A 38 41.42 26.74 -36.69
N GLY A 39 41.99 25.83 -35.90
CA GLY A 39 43.42 25.55 -35.80
C GLY A 39 43.61 24.09 -35.37
N GLN A 40 44.40 23.32 -36.11
CA GLN A 40 44.55 21.86 -35.98
C GLN A 40 46.02 21.50 -35.69
N ARG A 41 46.25 20.42 -34.93
CA ARG A 41 47.42 19.49 -34.90
C ARG A 41 48.23 19.37 -33.60
N ASP A 42 48.28 18.10 -33.15
CA ASP A 42 49.45 17.28 -32.76
C ASP A 42 50.55 17.81 -31.81
N GLY A 43 50.77 17.09 -30.70
CA GLY A 43 51.84 17.40 -29.73
C GLY A 43 52.10 16.30 -28.67
N ARG A 44 52.67 15.17 -29.10
CA ARG A 44 53.15 13.99 -28.33
C ARG A 44 53.49 14.15 -26.82
N ARG A 45 52.97 13.20 -26.03
CA ARG A 45 53.61 12.40 -24.94
C ARG A 45 54.47 13.11 -23.87
N HIS A 46 54.02 13.04 -22.62
CA HIS A 46 54.88 12.63 -21.48
C HIS A 46 54.06 11.93 -20.38
N ARG A 47 54.56 10.79 -19.87
CA ARG A 47 54.10 10.17 -18.61
C ARG A 47 55.02 10.61 -17.47
N PRO A 48 54.50 10.74 -16.24
CA PRO A 48 55.25 10.31 -15.07
C PRO A 48 54.52 9.23 -14.24
N ARG A 49 55.34 8.56 -13.43
CA ARG A 49 55.11 7.29 -12.71
C ARG A 49 54.06 7.36 -11.60
N ALA A 50 53.43 6.22 -11.33
CA ALA A 50 52.60 6.01 -10.16
C ALA A 50 53.44 5.79 -8.88
N HIS A 51 52.93 6.28 -7.74
CA HIS A 51 53.34 5.82 -6.41
C HIS A 51 52.15 5.16 -5.70
N ARG A 52 52.12 3.83 -5.66
CA ARG A 52 51.23 3.07 -4.76
C ARG A 52 51.71 3.25 -3.31
N ARG A 53 50.89 3.85 -2.45
CA ARG A 53 50.96 3.60 -0.99
C ARG A 53 49.89 2.57 -0.64
N ALA A 54 50.33 1.36 -0.30
CA ALA A 54 49.42 0.31 0.16
C ALA A 54 48.97 0.62 1.59
N ARG A 55 47.66 0.85 1.79
CA ARG A 55 47.03 0.67 3.10
C ARG A 55 46.59 -0.79 3.18
N ARG A 56 47.01 -1.50 4.24
CA ARG A 56 46.53 -2.86 4.53
C ARG A 56 45.12 -2.76 5.12
N SER A 57 44.13 -3.32 4.44
CA SER A 57 42.82 -3.61 5.04
C SER A 57 42.91 -4.85 5.93
N PRO A 58 42.18 -4.94 7.05
CA PRO A 58 42.07 -6.18 7.80
C PRO A 58 41.27 -7.22 7.00
N ALA A 59 41.60 -8.50 7.17
CA ALA A 59 40.93 -9.61 6.48
C ALA A 59 39.52 -9.85 7.06
N PRO A 60 38.54 -10.29 6.25
CA PRO A 60 37.22 -10.66 6.75
C PRO A 60 37.30 -11.89 7.65
N ALA A 61 36.53 -11.90 8.74
CA ALA A 61 36.42 -13.03 9.64
C ALA A 61 35.78 -14.24 8.92
N ARG A 62 36.26 -15.45 9.21
CA ARG A 62 35.67 -16.69 8.68
C ARG A 62 34.28 -16.91 9.30
N PRO A 63 33.26 -17.34 8.53
CA PRO A 63 31.98 -17.73 9.10
C PRO A 63 32.16 -18.95 10.02
N ARG A 64 31.48 -18.94 11.17
CA ARG A 64 31.36 -20.11 12.05
C ARG A 64 30.44 -21.15 11.38
N PRO A 65 30.67 -22.46 11.56
CA PRO A 65 29.80 -23.48 11.01
C PRO A 65 28.42 -23.43 11.68
N LEU A 66 27.35 -23.43 10.87
CA LEU A 66 25.98 -23.53 11.36
C LEU A 66 25.76 -24.88 12.05
N LEU A 67 25.23 -24.84 13.27
CA LEU A 67 24.76 -26.02 13.99
C LEU A 67 23.59 -26.64 13.21
N ARG A 68 23.71 -27.92 12.84
CA ARG A 68 22.60 -28.70 12.26
C ARG A 68 21.52 -28.88 13.33
N HIS A 69 20.45 -28.07 13.27
CA HIS A 69 19.25 -28.38 14.02
C HIS A 69 18.60 -29.67 13.49
N ARG A 70 18.25 -30.56 14.41
CA ARG A 70 17.53 -31.79 14.11
C ARG A 70 16.07 -31.48 13.81
N ASN A 71 15.56 -32.09 12.75
CA ASN A 71 14.16 -31.99 12.34
C ASN A 71 13.26 -32.80 13.32
N PRO A 72 12.24 -32.20 13.97
CA PRO A 72 11.27 -32.93 14.77
C PRO A 72 10.04 -33.34 13.92
N ALA A 73 9.74 -34.64 13.96
CA ALA A 73 8.43 -35.27 13.68
C ALA A 73 7.66 -34.89 12.39
N ALA A 74 7.64 -35.82 11.44
CA ALA A 74 6.64 -35.87 10.38
C ALA A 74 5.31 -36.46 10.89
N HIS A 75 4.17 -35.88 10.48
CA HIS A 75 2.83 -36.48 10.56
C HIS A 75 1.99 -36.15 9.30
N PRO A 76 0.88 -36.88 9.03
CA PRO A 76 0.88 -37.74 7.85
C PRO A 76 0.14 -37.22 6.60
N ARG A 77 0.42 -37.93 5.50
CA ARG A 77 -0.09 -37.75 4.13
C ARG A 77 -1.61 -37.56 4.03
N GLY A 78 -2.05 -36.45 3.44
CA GLY A 78 -3.42 -36.20 2.98
C GLY A 78 -3.51 -36.09 1.45
N ARG A 79 -4.19 -37.07 0.84
CA ARG A 79 -4.79 -37.13 -0.53
C ARG A 79 -4.26 -36.17 -1.63
N ALA A 80 -3.64 -36.76 -2.65
CA ALA A 80 -3.45 -36.12 -3.95
C ALA A 80 -4.80 -35.95 -4.68
N VAL A 81 -5.11 -34.70 -5.08
CA VAL A 81 -6.25 -34.40 -5.97
C VAL A 81 -5.78 -34.56 -7.43
N ALA A 82 -6.53 -35.33 -8.21
CA ALA A 82 -6.17 -35.64 -9.59
C ALA A 82 -6.61 -34.51 -10.54
N ARG A 83 -5.67 -33.94 -11.31
CA ARG A 83 -5.97 -32.95 -12.37
C ARG A 83 -6.75 -33.61 -13.52
N PRO A 84 -7.98 -33.18 -13.85
CA PRO A 84 -8.69 -33.65 -15.04
C PRO A 84 -8.10 -33.00 -16.31
N ARG A 85 -7.83 -33.81 -17.33
CA ARG A 85 -7.43 -33.30 -18.66
C ARG A 85 -8.63 -32.67 -19.36
N ALA A 86 -8.50 -31.41 -19.79
CA ALA A 86 -9.50 -30.74 -20.62
C ALA A 86 -9.79 -31.55 -21.90
N ARG A 87 -11.06 -31.90 -22.12
CA ARG A 87 -11.55 -32.51 -23.36
C ARG A 87 -12.21 -31.46 -24.24
N LEU A 88 -11.60 -31.19 -25.39
CA LEU A 88 -12.15 -30.35 -26.45
C LEU A 88 -13.43 -31.00 -27.02
N LEU A 89 -14.57 -30.31 -26.97
CA LEU A 89 -15.79 -30.73 -27.67
C LEU A 89 -16.44 -29.56 -28.42
N CYS A 90 -16.21 -29.53 -29.73
CA CYS A 90 -16.96 -28.70 -30.66
C CYS A 90 -18.38 -29.24 -30.88
N ARG A 91 -19.38 -28.37 -30.76
CA ARG A 91 -20.68 -28.35 -31.48
C ARG A 91 -21.37 -27.02 -31.13
N ALA A 92 -22.24 -26.40 -31.90
CA ALA A 92 -22.62 -26.40 -33.31
C ALA A 92 -23.82 -25.43 -33.38
N ARG A 93 -23.79 -24.40 -34.23
CA ARG A 93 -24.76 -23.28 -34.18
C ARG A 93 -26.17 -23.66 -34.67
N ARG A 94 -27.21 -23.29 -33.91
CA ARG A 94 -28.58 -22.94 -34.37
C ARG A 94 -29.16 -21.90 -33.38
N GLY A 95 -29.89 -20.85 -33.74
CA GLY A 95 -30.33 -20.42 -35.07
C GLY A 95 -31.82 -20.08 -35.14
N VAL A 96 -32.33 -19.14 -34.33
CA VAL A 96 -33.74 -18.66 -34.40
C VAL A 96 -33.79 -17.13 -34.31
N ARG A 97 -34.62 -16.49 -35.14
CA ARG A 97 -34.82 -15.03 -35.20
C ARG A 97 -36.18 -14.60 -34.67
N ALA A 98 -36.15 -13.59 -33.79
CA ALA A 98 -37.02 -12.41 -33.72
C ALA A 98 -38.56 -12.53 -33.67
N ARG A 99 -39.16 -11.72 -32.77
CA ARG A 99 -40.17 -10.71 -33.16
C ARG A 99 -40.27 -9.56 -32.15
N ARG A 100 -40.35 -8.33 -32.66
CA ARG A 100 -40.59 -7.08 -31.89
C ARG A 100 -42.10 -6.81 -31.77
N ARG A 101 -42.54 -6.17 -30.68
CA ARG A 101 -43.71 -5.25 -30.67
C ARG A 101 -43.39 -3.99 -29.85
N ARG A 102 -43.94 -2.84 -30.27
CA ARG A 102 -43.86 -1.51 -29.63
C ARG A 102 -45.20 -1.20 -28.95
N GLY A 103 -45.24 -0.36 -27.89
CA GLY A 103 -46.53 -0.01 -27.27
C GLY A 103 -46.63 1.10 -26.18
N ARG A 104 -46.16 2.33 -26.44
CA ARG A 104 -46.61 3.61 -25.80
C ARG A 104 -46.37 3.87 -24.28
N ARG A 105 -46.60 5.13 -23.87
CA ARG A 105 -46.16 5.80 -22.63
C ARG A 105 -47.31 6.54 -21.91
N GLY A 106 -47.19 6.68 -20.58
CA GLY A 106 -47.64 7.85 -19.78
C GLY A 106 -48.92 7.69 -18.94
N PRO A 107 -49.16 8.55 -17.93
CA PRO A 107 -48.36 9.69 -17.44
C PRO A 107 -47.77 9.52 -16.02
N ARG A 108 -47.18 10.60 -15.49
CA ARG A 108 -46.43 10.67 -14.21
C ARG A 108 -47.34 10.90 -12.99
N VAL A 109 -46.91 10.41 -11.82
CA VAL A 109 -47.21 11.02 -10.51
C VAL A 109 -45.87 11.22 -9.78
N ALA A 110 -45.65 12.40 -9.21
CA ALA A 110 -44.49 12.68 -8.38
C ALA A 110 -44.87 12.55 -6.91
N THR A 111 -44.00 11.93 -6.11
CA THR A 111 -44.07 11.95 -4.65
C THR A 111 -42.68 12.21 -4.08
N CYS A 112 -42.65 12.94 -2.96
CA CYS A 112 -41.44 13.53 -2.40
C CYS A 112 -40.60 12.57 -1.55
N PHE A 113 -39.30 12.85 -1.55
CA PHE A 113 -38.31 12.72 -0.46
C PHE A 113 -38.12 11.40 0.31
N LEU A 114 -36.84 11.08 0.42
CA LEU A 114 -36.16 10.15 1.34
C LEU A 114 -36.67 10.23 2.80
N PRO A 115 -36.52 9.16 3.61
CA PRO A 115 -35.22 8.52 3.89
C PRO A 115 -35.02 7.16 3.20
N VAL A 116 -33.86 7.01 2.55
CA VAL A 116 -33.19 5.71 2.51
C VAL A 116 -32.69 5.47 3.93
N ALA A 117 -33.46 4.72 4.72
CA ALA A 117 -32.86 4.01 5.83
C ALA A 117 -31.80 3.09 5.20
N ALA A 118 -30.55 3.23 5.62
CA ALA A 118 -29.49 2.32 5.21
C ALA A 118 -29.91 0.91 5.66
N ALA A 119 -30.39 0.11 4.71
CA ALA A 119 -30.65 -1.29 4.95
C ALA A 119 -29.29 -1.89 5.28
N ARG A 120 -29.08 -2.28 6.54
CA ARG A 120 -27.94 -3.11 6.93
C ARG A 120 -28.04 -4.36 6.06
N GLN A 121 -27.18 -4.43 5.06
CA GLN A 121 -27.07 -5.61 4.22
C GLN A 121 -26.77 -6.81 5.13
N PRO A 122 -27.35 -7.99 4.87
CA PRO A 122 -27.04 -9.16 5.67
C PRO A 122 -25.52 -9.40 5.61
N VAL A 123 -24.92 -9.56 6.79
CA VAL A 123 -23.51 -9.95 6.90
C VAL A 123 -23.34 -11.30 6.18
N PRO A 124 -22.33 -11.48 5.31
CA PRO A 124 -22.14 -12.74 4.62
C PRO A 124 -21.89 -13.90 5.60
N ASP A 125 -22.32 -15.11 5.24
CA ASP A 125 -22.24 -16.31 6.09
C ASP A 125 -20.79 -16.78 6.38
N PHE A 126 -19.81 -16.18 5.69
CA PHE A 126 -18.37 -16.41 5.86
C PHE A 126 -17.66 -15.38 6.75
N ALA A 127 -18.36 -14.34 7.22
CA ALA A 127 -17.71 -13.22 7.90
C ALA A 127 -17.05 -13.63 9.23
N LEU A 128 -15.80 -13.21 9.41
CA LEU A 128 -15.07 -13.35 10.67
C LEU A 128 -15.75 -12.68 11.86
N ASP A 129 -15.53 -13.22 13.06
CA ASP A 129 -15.83 -12.54 14.32
C ASP A 129 -14.77 -11.45 14.56
N PRO A 130 -15.13 -10.14 14.59
CA PRO A 130 -14.15 -9.06 14.64
C PRO A 130 -13.26 -9.10 15.89
N ALA A 131 -13.81 -9.48 17.04
CA ALA A 131 -13.05 -9.52 18.30
C ALA A 131 -12.00 -10.63 18.26
N THR A 132 -12.40 -11.85 17.87
CA THR A 132 -11.49 -12.99 17.73
C THR A 132 -10.40 -12.71 16.69
N ALA A 133 -10.76 -12.14 15.53
CA ALA A 133 -9.79 -11.80 14.50
C ALA A 133 -8.80 -10.69 14.94
N ALA A 134 -9.27 -9.68 15.69
CA ALA A 134 -8.38 -8.65 16.25
C ALA A 134 -7.33 -9.27 17.18
N ASP A 135 -7.73 -10.18 18.06
CA ASP A 135 -6.83 -10.83 19.00
C ASP A 135 -5.87 -11.83 18.32
N GLU A 136 -6.33 -12.56 17.29
CA GLU A 136 -5.46 -13.41 16.47
C GLU A 136 -4.41 -12.59 15.70
N ILE A 137 -4.81 -11.47 15.08
CA ILE A 137 -3.89 -10.59 14.35
C ILE A 137 -2.89 -9.92 15.30
N ARG A 138 -3.34 -9.42 16.47
CA ARG A 138 -2.44 -8.87 17.50
C ARG A 138 -1.43 -9.91 17.99
N SER A 139 -1.90 -11.11 18.30
CA SER A 139 -1.05 -12.24 18.73
C SER A 139 -0.03 -12.64 17.66
N PHE A 140 -0.44 -12.66 16.39
CA PHE A 140 0.44 -12.88 15.25
C PHE A 140 1.52 -11.80 15.12
N LEU A 141 1.15 -10.52 15.18
CA LEU A 141 2.09 -9.39 15.08
C LEU A 141 3.13 -9.43 16.20
N ALA A 142 2.70 -9.59 17.45
CA ALA A 142 3.62 -9.71 18.60
C ALA A 142 4.57 -10.92 18.45
N SER A 143 4.01 -12.10 18.14
CA SER A 143 4.81 -13.34 17.98
C SER A 143 5.79 -13.26 16.80
N TYR A 144 5.43 -12.56 15.72
CA TYR A 144 6.30 -12.37 14.57
C TYR A 144 7.46 -11.45 14.91
N LEU A 145 7.22 -10.34 15.61
CA LEU A 145 8.28 -9.42 16.04
C LEU A 145 9.26 -10.10 17.00
N ASP A 146 8.76 -10.82 18.02
CA ASP A 146 9.59 -11.57 18.97
C ASP A 146 10.50 -12.62 18.29
N ALA A 147 10.07 -13.19 17.16
CA ALA A 147 10.82 -14.16 16.38
C ALA A 147 11.78 -13.52 15.36
N ALA A 148 11.60 -12.25 15.02
CA ALA A 148 12.36 -11.53 14.02
C ALA A 148 13.59 -10.84 14.63
N PRO A 149 14.69 -10.67 13.87
CA PRO A 149 15.82 -9.84 14.28
C PRO A 149 15.53 -8.36 13.99
N ALA A 150 14.45 -7.82 14.58
CA ALA A 150 13.96 -6.46 14.33
C ALA A 150 13.45 -5.79 15.62
N ASP A 151 13.57 -4.47 15.69
CA ASP A 151 13.23 -3.66 16.88
C ASP A 151 11.81 -3.04 16.81
N GLY A 152 11.03 -3.33 15.76
CA GLY A 152 9.67 -2.83 15.58
C GLY A 152 9.17 -2.90 14.13
N TYR A 153 8.14 -2.12 13.84
CA TYR A 153 7.46 -2.04 12.54
C TYR A 153 7.48 -0.63 11.94
N VAL A 154 7.45 -0.56 10.61
CA VAL A 154 7.20 0.66 9.83
C VAL A 154 5.93 0.46 8.99
N VAL A 155 4.99 1.39 9.07
CA VAL A 155 3.72 1.35 8.34
C VAL A 155 3.46 2.67 7.62
N GLY A 156 2.95 2.61 6.39
CA GLY A 156 2.50 3.80 5.67
C GLY A 156 1.06 4.11 6.06
N VAL A 157 0.81 5.29 6.64
CA VAL A 157 -0.55 5.71 7.05
C VAL A 157 -1.05 6.77 6.08
N SER A 158 -2.07 6.43 5.28
CA SER A 158 -2.67 7.33 4.29
C SER A 158 -3.89 8.09 4.83
N GLY A 159 -4.47 7.66 5.96
CA GLY A 159 -5.75 8.17 6.46
C GLY A 159 -6.98 7.45 5.89
N GLY A 160 -6.76 6.46 5.00
CA GLY A 160 -7.75 5.47 4.58
C GLY A 160 -7.79 4.25 5.49
N LEU A 161 -8.96 3.59 5.52
CA LEU A 161 -9.35 2.48 6.41
C LEU A 161 -8.21 1.51 6.75
N ASP A 162 -7.63 0.85 5.75
CA ASP A 162 -6.78 -0.33 5.99
C ASP A 162 -5.45 0.04 6.64
N SER A 163 -4.89 1.20 6.26
CA SER A 163 -3.66 1.73 6.86
C SER A 163 -3.87 2.20 8.31
N VAL A 164 -5.04 2.78 8.59
CA VAL A 164 -5.43 3.21 9.94
C VAL A 164 -5.72 2.00 10.82
N LEU A 165 -6.39 0.99 10.29
CA LEU A 165 -6.65 -0.29 10.95
C LEU A 165 -5.34 -1.03 11.28
N ALA A 166 -4.42 -1.13 10.32
CA ALA A 166 -3.09 -1.69 10.55
C ALA A 166 -2.34 -0.93 11.65
N ALA A 167 -2.41 0.41 11.68
CA ALA A 167 -1.77 1.21 12.74
C ALA A 167 -2.36 0.94 14.14
N HIS A 168 -3.69 0.80 14.27
CA HIS A 168 -4.33 0.42 15.54
C HIS A 168 -3.87 -0.97 16.01
N LEU A 169 -3.97 -1.97 15.12
CA LEU A 169 -3.58 -3.35 15.42
C LEU A 169 -2.10 -3.47 15.81
N LEU A 170 -1.21 -2.71 15.17
CA LEU A 170 0.21 -2.65 15.53
C LEU A 170 0.45 -2.01 16.91
N ALA A 171 -0.14 -0.84 17.17
CA ALA A 171 0.02 -0.15 18.43
C ALA A 171 -0.51 -0.98 19.61
N ASP A 172 -1.64 -1.66 19.44
CA ASP A 172 -2.21 -2.58 20.43
C ASP A 172 -1.36 -3.84 20.65
N ALA A 173 -0.74 -4.38 19.58
CA ALA A 173 0.00 -5.64 19.62
C ALA A 173 1.38 -5.52 20.26
N VAL A 174 2.14 -4.48 19.90
CA VAL A 174 3.57 -4.34 20.28
C VAL A 174 3.91 -3.07 21.04
N GLY A 175 2.93 -2.19 21.29
CA GLY A 175 3.15 -0.88 21.89
C GLY A 175 3.56 0.18 20.83
N PRO A 176 3.10 1.43 20.96
CA PRO A 176 3.33 2.47 19.95
C PRO A 176 4.80 2.86 19.78
N GLU A 177 5.65 2.65 20.79
CA GLU A 177 7.10 2.88 20.71
C GLU A 177 7.80 1.95 19.71
N HIS A 178 7.20 0.77 19.44
CA HIS A 178 7.67 -0.20 18.45
C HIS A 178 7.10 0.04 17.05
N VAL A 179 6.40 1.15 16.81
CA VAL A 179 5.80 1.49 15.51
C VAL A 179 6.33 2.83 14.99
N THR A 180 6.71 2.90 13.72
CA THR A 180 7.00 4.15 12.99
C THR A 180 5.97 4.32 11.87
N ALA A 181 5.18 5.38 11.90
CA ALA A 181 4.23 5.71 10.84
C ALA A 181 4.85 6.70 9.83
N LEU A 182 4.77 6.40 8.54
CA LEU A 182 5.14 7.34 7.47
C LEU A 182 3.90 7.89 6.77
N LEU A 183 3.72 9.20 6.81
CA LEU A 183 2.68 9.94 6.08
C LEU A 183 3.33 10.47 4.79
N LEU A 184 2.95 9.88 3.65
CA LEU A 184 3.64 10.08 2.37
C LEU A 184 2.71 10.65 1.29
N PRO A 185 2.23 11.90 1.45
CA PRO A 185 1.38 12.54 0.46
C PRO A 185 2.12 12.75 -0.87
N ALA A 186 1.37 12.66 -1.96
CA ALA A 186 1.77 13.10 -3.29
C ALA A 186 0.50 13.63 -3.98
N GLY A 187 0.61 14.62 -4.86
CA GLY A 187 -0.56 15.16 -5.55
C GLY A 187 -1.23 14.09 -6.43
N PRO A 188 -2.56 13.86 -6.34
CA PRO A 188 -3.57 14.72 -5.69
C PRO A 188 -4.16 14.11 -4.39
N SER A 189 -3.33 13.69 -3.43
CA SER A 189 -3.79 13.30 -2.08
C SER A 189 -4.61 14.41 -1.42
N ASP A 190 -5.68 14.02 -0.72
CA ASP A 190 -6.54 14.95 0.01
C ASP A 190 -5.83 15.48 1.28
N PRO A 191 -5.77 16.80 1.50
CA PRO A 191 -5.27 17.37 2.75
C PRO A 191 -6.00 16.85 4.00
N GLU A 192 -7.29 16.50 3.90
CA GLU A 192 -8.05 15.91 5.01
C GLU A 192 -7.56 14.50 5.35
N ASN A 193 -7.18 13.69 4.36
CA ASN A 193 -6.62 12.35 4.59
C ASN A 193 -5.26 12.41 5.33
N VAL A 194 -4.41 13.39 4.99
CA VAL A 194 -3.15 13.63 5.71
C VAL A 194 -3.40 14.13 7.14
N ALA A 195 -4.43 14.96 7.35
CA ALA A 195 -4.82 15.41 8.68
C ALA A 195 -5.35 14.25 9.55
N ASP A 196 -6.24 13.42 9.01
CA ASP A 196 -6.76 12.24 9.71
C ASP A 196 -5.68 11.20 10.02
N ALA A 197 -4.72 10.99 9.11
CA ALA A 197 -3.56 10.14 9.35
C ALA A 197 -2.72 10.65 10.53
N ARG A 198 -2.55 11.98 10.66
CA ARG A 198 -1.84 12.62 11.77
C ARG A 198 -2.60 12.44 13.09
N ASP A 199 -3.89 12.76 13.09
CA ASP A 199 -4.80 12.61 14.23
C ASP A 199 -4.81 11.17 14.76
N VAL A 200 -4.79 10.16 13.88
CA VAL A 200 -4.68 8.75 14.25
C VAL A 200 -3.35 8.47 14.95
N CYS A 201 -2.21 8.89 14.37
CA CYS A 201 -0.90 8.63 14.96
C CYS A 201 -0.75 9.31 16.34
N GLU A 202 -1.23 10.55 16.48
CA GLU A 202 -1.21 11.30 17.74
C GLU A 202 -2.08 10.65 18.83
N ARG A 203 -3.25 10.10 18.47
CA ARG A 203 -4.14 9.39 19.40
C ARG A 203 -3.57 8.05 19.87
N LEU A 204 -2.91 7.32 18.96
CA LEU A 204 -2.25 6.05 19.28
C LEU A 204 -0.89 6.25 20.01
N GLY A 205 -0.33 7.45 19.98
CA GLY A 205 1.00 7.75 20.55
C GLY A 205 2.18 7.25 19.71
N VAL A 206 1.95 6.91 18.44
CA VAL A 206 2.93 6.35 17.49
C VAL A 206 3.86 7.45 16.95
N ASP A 207 5.17 7.19 16.88
CA ASP A 207 6.10 8.11 16.19
C ASP A 207 5.74 8.19 14.71
N TYR A 208 5.56 9.40 14.19
CA TYR A 208 5.19 9.59 12.80
C TYR A 208 6.02 10.67 12.10
N ARG A 209 6.22 10.47 10.80
CA ARG A 209 6.97 11.42 9.96
C ARG A 209 6.22 11.67 8.66
N GLU A 210 5.99 12.95 8.39
CA GLU A 210 5.36 13.42 7.17
C GLU A 210 6.42 13.83 6.15
N THR A 211 6.29 13.37 4.91
CA THR A 211 7.21 13.73 3.82
C THR A 211 6.46 13.74 2.51
N ASP A 212 6.36 14.92 1.88
CA ASP A 212 5.89 15.06 0.52
C ASP A 212 6.83 14.32 -0.45
N VAL A 213 6.28 13.30 -1.12
CA VAL A 213 7.03 12.49 -2.10
C VAL A 213 6.82 12.97 -3.54
N GLN A 214 5.98 13.99 -3.78
CA GLN A 214 5.71 14.50 -5.12
C GLN A 214 6.99 14.86 -5.92
N PRO A 215 8.00 15.53 -5.35
CA PRO A 215 9.21 15.86 -6.11
C PRO A 215 9.96 14.63 -6.65
N ILE A 216 9.92 13.51 -5.92
CA ILE A 216 10.55 12.25 -6.33
C ILE A 216 9.70 11.58 -7.43
N VAL A 217 8.37 11.65 -7.34
CA VAL A 217 7.45 11.17 -8.38
C VAL A 217 7.64 11.98 -9.67
N ASP A 218 7.77 13.30 -9.57
CA ASP A 218 8.02 14.20 -10.70
C ASP A 218 9.36 13.88 -11.39
N ASP A 219 10.45 13.75 -10.63
CA ASP A 219 11.78 13.41 -11.16
C ASP A 219 11.78 12.06 -11.91
N VAL A 220 11.08 11.05 -11.38
CA VAL A 220 10.98 9.71 -12.02
C VAL A 220 10.06 9.75 -13.25
N THR A 221 8.95 10.49 -13.20
CA THR A 221 7.98 10.55 -14.29
C THR A 221 8.47 11.41 -15.46
N ALA A 222 9.23 12.49 -15.19
CA ALA A 222 9.86 13.33 -16.20
C ALA A 222 10.88 12.59 -17.10
N ALA A 223 11.34 11.39 -16.71
CA ALA A 223 12.25 10.58 -17.50
C ALA A 223 11.62 9.98 -18.78
N ARG A 224 10.28 10.03 -18.94
CA ARG A 224 9.58 9.56 -20.14
C ARG A 224 8.27 10.34 -20.36
N GLU A 225 8.08 10.85 -21.57
CA GLU A 225 6.83 11.49 -22.00
C GLU A 225 5.67 10.47 -22.12
N ASP A 226 4.43 10.96 -22.24
CA ASP A 226 3.22 10.16 -22.51
C ASP A 226 2.93 9.00 -21.53
N LEU A 227 3.20 9.21 -20.23
CA LEU A 227 2.79 8.27 -19.17
C LEU A 227 1.27 8.23 -19.00
N SER A 228 0.70 7.03 -18.95
CA SER A 228 -0.69 6.83 -18.54
C SER A 228 -0.88 7.14 -17.05
N LYS A 229 -2.11 7.55 -16.64
CA LYS A 229 -2.45 7.80 -15.23
C LYS A 229 -2.01 6.66 -14.30
N THR A 230 -2.24 5.42 -14.75
CA THR A 230 -1.90 4.22 -14.01
C THR A 230 -0.39 4.03 -13.90
N ALA A 231 0.41 4.43 -14.90
CA ALA A 231 1.87 4.36 -14.81
C ALA A 231 2.42 5.37 -13.77
N VAL A 232 1.86 6.58 -13.71
CA VAL A 232 2.20 7.60 -12.70
C VAL A 232 1.82 7.13 -11.29
N GLY A 233 0.59 6.65 -11.09
CA GLY A 233 0.15 6.08 -9.80
C GLY A 233 1.01 4.89 -9.34
N ASN A 234 1.41 4.01 -10.25
CA ASN A 234 2.35 2.92 -9.94
C ASN A 234 3.75 3.44 -9.55
N VAL A 235 4.20 4.61 -10.05
CA VAL A 235 5.45 5.24 -9.60
C VAL A 235 5.27 5.79 -8.19
N GLN A 236 4.18 6.52 -7.92
CA GLN A 236 3.83 7.06 -6.60
C GLN A 236 3.81 5.97 -5.51
N ALA A 237 3.11 4.86 -5.75
CA ALA A 237 3.08 3.72 -4.82
C ALA A 237 4.47 3.08 -4.59
N ARG A 238 5.32 3.04 -5.63
CA ARG A 238 6.71 2.54 -5.53
C ARG A 238 7.64 3.49 -4.79
N VAL A 239 7.47 4.80 -4.96
CA VAL A 239 8.22 5.80 -4.18
C VAL A 239 7.84 5.68 -2.70
N ARG A 240 6.55 5.53 -2.37
CA ARG A 240 6.09 5.26 -1.00
C ARG A 240 6.75 4.01 -0.40
N MET A 241 6.77 2.90 -1.14
CA MET A 241 7.48 1.67 -0.75
C MET A 241 8.97 1.89 -0.48
N VAL A 242 9.66 2.66 -1.34
CA VAL A 242 11.08 2.99 -1.15
C VAL A 242 11.29 3.78 0.15
N MET A 243 10.42 4.73 0.49
CA MET A 243 10.51 5.47 1.76
C MET A 243 10.27 4.57 2.99
N LEU A 244 9.30 3.64 2.91
CA LEU A 244 9.01 2.68 3.97
C LEU A 244 10.22 1.77 4.24
N TYR A 245 10.76 1.14 3.18
CA TYR A 245 11.95 0.31 3.30
C TYR A 245 13.21 1.12 3.66
N GLN A 246 13.32 2.39 3.30
CA GLN A 246 14.41 3.25 3.76
C GLN A 246 14.38 3.38 5.28
N ALA A 247 13.24 3.74 5.87
CA ALA A 247 13.10 3.87 7.32
C ALA A 247 13.31 2.53 8.03
N ALA A 248 12.70 1.45 7.52
CA ALA A 248 12.84 0.10 8.08
C ALA A 248 14.30 -0.37 8.13
N ASN A 249 15.08 -0.14 7.06
CA ASN A 249 16.50 -0.51 7.02
C ASN A 249 17.40 0.36 7.91
N ASP A 250 17.05 1.63 8.15
CA ASP A 250 17.82 2.54 9.01
C ASP A 250 17.54 2.28 10.51
N GLU A 251 16.28 1.91 10.83
CA GLU A 251 15.78 1.69 12.20
C GLU A 251 15.82 0.23 12.67
N GLY A 252 16.18 -0.72 11.79
CA GLY A 252 16.15 -2.14 12.13
C GLY A 252 14.73 -2.70 12.31
N ARG A 253 13.76 -2.19 11.54
CA ARG A 253 12.33 -2.50 11.63
C ARG A 253 11.82 -3.28 10.41
N LEU A 254 10.59 -3.80 10.49
CA LEU A 254 9.91 -4.54 9.40
C LEU A 254 8.84 -3.68 8.73
N VAL A 255 8.70 -3.76 7.40
CA VAL A 255 7.63 -3.04 6.68
C VAL A 255 6.31 -3.80 6.77
N VAL A 256 5.23 -3.10 7.10
CA VAL A 256 3.86 -3.62 7.16
C VAL A 256 3.05 -3.16 5.95
N GLY A 257 2.47 -4.12 5.23
CA GLY A 257 1.58 -3.92 4.09
C GLY A 257 0.12 -3.98 4.53
N PRO A 258 -0.67 -2.90 4.39
CA PRO A 258 -2.05 -2.86 4.87
C PRO A 258 -3.06 -3.48 3.88
N ASN A 259 -2.64 -4.06 2.76
CA ASN A 259 -3.57 -4.57 1.75
C ASN A 259 -4.47 -5.69 2.30
N ASN A 260 -5.76 -5.56 2.01
CA ASN A 260 -6.80 -6.53 2.37
C ASN A 260 -6.89 -7.68 1.34
N ARG A 261 -7.58 -8.76 1.72
CA ARG A 261 -7.79 -9.94 0.87
C ARG A 261 -8.43 -9.58 -0.48
N SER A 262 -9.44 -8.70 -0.48
CA SER A 262 -10.15 -8.28 -1.70
C SER A 262 -9.20 -7.65 -2.72
N GLU A 263 -8.34 -6.72 -2.29
CA GLU A 263 -7.31 -6.10 -3.13
C GLU A 263 -6.31 -7.12 -3.67
N LEU A 264 -5.83 -8.03 -2.81
CA LEU A 264 -4.85 -9.05 -3.18
C LEU A 264 -5.41 -10.01 -4.23
N LEU A 265 -6.64 -10.48 -4.05
CA LEU A 265 -7.34 -11.38 -4.98
C LEU A 265 -7.65 -10.70 -6.31
N LEU A 266 -8.12 -9.45 -6.32
CA LEU A 266 -8.38 -8.68 -7.55
C LEU A 266 -7.10 -8.15 -8.22
N GLY A 267 -5.97 -8.22 -7.53
CA GLY A 267 -4.75 -7.54 -7.92
C GLY A 267 -4.90 -6.03 -7.97
N TYR A 268 -5.78 -5.44 -7.16
CA TYR A 268 -6.03 -4.00 -7.12
C TYR A 268 -5.01 -3.27 -6.23
N PHE A 269 -3.73 -3.51 -6.53
CA PHE A 269 -2.57 -2.92 -5.86
C PHE A 269 -1.40 -2.78 -6.84
N THR A 270 -0.41 -1.94 -6.51
CA THR A 270 0.82 -1.81 -7.30
C THR A 270 1.78 -2.95 -6.96
N LYS A 271 2.11 -3.82 -7.93
CA LYS A 271 3.17 -4.82 -7.73
C LYS A 271 4.49 -4.12 -7.45
N TYR A 272 5.09 -4.45 -6.31
CA TYR A 272 6.26 -3.80 -5.70
C TYR A 272 6.05 -2.33 -5.29
N GLY A 273 4.81 -1.91 -5.07
CA GLY A 273 4.45 -0.63 -4.46
C GLY A 273 3.88 -0.86 -3.06
N ASP A 274 2.63 -0.46 -2.84
CA ASP A 274 1.88 -0.62 -1.59
C ASP A 274 1.86 -2.07 -1.07
N GLY A 275 1.71 -3.06 -1.96
CA GLY A 275 1.76 -4.49 -1.61
C GLY A 275 3.15 -5.11 -1.49
N ALA A 276 4.22 -4.33 -1.34
CA ALA A 276 5.54 -4.85 -0.96
C ALA A 276 5.83 -4.54 0.50
N ALA A 277 5.85 -5.61 1.31
CA ALA A 277 6.04 -5.57 2.74
C ALA A 277 6.65 -6.89 3.23
N ASP A 278 7.12 -6.89 4.48
CA ASP A 278 7.66 -8.07 5.16
C ASP A 278 6.55 -8.83 5.90
N VAL A 279 5.51 -8.11 6.36
CA VAL A 279 4.32 -8.63 7.05
C VAL A 279 3.06 -7.97 6.49
N ALA A 280 1.97 -8.72 6.33
CA ALA A 280 0.68 -8.21 5.83
C ALA A 280 -0.49 -8.73 6.70
N PRO A 281 -0.83 -8.06 7.81
CA PRO A 281 -1.78 -8.57 8.80
C PRO A 281 -3.23 -8.64 8.31
N LEU A 282 -3.58 -7.89 7.25
CA LEU A 282 -4.93 -7.86 6.67
C LEU A 282 -5.06 -8.74 5.41
N ALA A 283 -4.03 -9.50 5.04
CA ALA A 283 -3.99 -10.24 3.77
C ALA A 283 -5.06 -11.34 3.65
N ASP A 284 -5.62 -11.81 4.77
CA ASP A 284 -6.70 -12.81 4.84
C ASP A 284 -8.06 -12.20 5.22
N VAL A 285 -8.15 -10.88 5.40
CA VAL A 285 -9.36 -10.13 5.80
C VAL A 285 -9.99 -9.49 4.57
N TYR A 286 -11.25 -9.82 4.25
CA TYR A 286 -12.00 -9.14 3.19
C TYR A 286 -12.30 -7.68 3.53
N LYS A 287 -12.55 -6.83 2.53
CA LYS A 287 -12.79 -5.40 2.75
C LYS A 287 -14.02 -5.14 3.62
N THR A 288 -15.11 -5.88 3.39
CA THR A 288 -16.33 -5.88 4.23
C THR A 288 -16.02 -6.24 5.68
N GLU A 289 -15.13 -7.19 5.92
CA GLU A 289 -14.68 -7.59 7.26
C GLU A 289 -13.76 -6.54 7.89
N ALA A 290 -12.89 -5.89 7.12
CA ALA A 290 -12.03 -4.80 7.58
C ALA A 290 -12.87 -3.62 8.13
N TYR A 291 -14.04 -3.33 7.55
CA TYR A 291 -14.98 -2.34 8.11
C TYR A 291 -15.60 -2.77 9.46
N ALA A 292 -15.75 -4.06 9.72
CA ALA A 292 -16.22 -4.57 11.01
C ALA A 292 -15.07 -4.55 12.04
N LEU A 293 -13.90 -5.04 11.64
CA LEU A 293 -12.68 -5.07 12.45
C LEU A 293 -12.20 -3.67 12.86
N ALA A 294 -12.31 -2.68 11.98
CA ALA A 294 -12.01 -1.29 12.29
C ALA A 294 -12.88 -0.72 13.41
N ARG A 295 -14.19 -1.03 13.42
CA ARG A 295 -15.09 -0.59 14.50
C ARG A 295 -14.77 -1.28 15.81
N GLU A 296 -14.41 -2.55 15.78
CA GLU A 296 -14.02 -3.33 16.97
C GLU A 296 -12.76 -2.77 17.65
N VAL A 297 -11.72 -2.45 16.88
CA VAL A 297 -10.48 -1.85 17.43
C VAL A 297 -10.59 -0.33 17.69
N GLY A 298 -11.77 0.25 17.57
CA GLY A 298 -12.03 1.65 17.94
C GLY A 298 -11.61 2.72 16.92
N VAL A 299 -11.42 2.35 15.65
CA VAL A 299 -11.24 3.33 14.56
C VAL A 299 -12.46 4.25 14.50
N SER A 300 -12.23 5.55 14.30
CA SER A 300 -13.32 6.54 14.26
C SER A 300 -14.27 6.30 13.08
N GLU A 301 -15.58 6.40 13.32
CA GLU A 301 -16.58 6.18 12.27
C GLU A 301 -16.38 7.12 11.07
N HIS A 302 -15.82 8.32 11.27
CA HIS A 302 -15.38 9.22 10.19
C HIS A 302 -14.39 8.58 9.21
N VAL A 303 -13.42 7.79 9.69
CA VAL A 303 -12.50 7.05 8.81
C VAL A 303 -13.17 5.80 8.22
N VAL A 304 -14.06 5.16 8.98
CA VAL A 304 -14.79 3.94 8.55
C VAL A 304 -15.83 4.24 7.46
N GLU A 305 -16.48 5.41 7.48
CA GLU A 305 -17.49 5.82 6.48
C GLU A 305 -16.87 6.43 5.20
N LYS A 306 -15.54 6.62 5.14
CA LYS A 306 -14.88 7.11 3.91
C LYS A 306 -15.06 6.15 2.75
N THR A 307 -15.42 6.71 1.59
CA THR A 307 -15.35 6.01 0.31
C THR A 307 -13.92 5.49 0.07
N PRO A 308 -13.70 4.18 -0.13
CA PRO A 308 -12.37 3.64 -0.33
C PRO A 308 -11.76 4.12 -1.66
N THR A 309 -10.49 4.51 -1.60
CA THR A 309 -9.71 5.07 -2.71
C THR A 309 -8.22 4.90 -2.46
N ALA A 310 -7.44 4.65 -3.52
CA ALA A 310 -5.98 4.58 -3.48
C ALA A 310 -5.26 5.94 -3.62
N GLU A 311 -5.99 7.04 -3.86
CA GLU A 311 -5.45 8.41 -4.03
C GLU A 311 -4.27 8.55 -5.03
N LEU A 312 -4.34 7.83 -6.16
CA LEU A 312 -3.32 7.87 -7.21
C LEU A 312 -3.65 8.87 -8.34
N TRP A 313 -4.90 9.32 -8.42
CA TRP A 313 -5.36 10.38 -9.33
C TRP A 313 -6.69 10.98 -8.84
N GLU A 314 -7.00 12.19 -9.32
CA GLU A 314 -8.20 12.94 -8.94
C GLU A 314 -9.48 12.16 -9.29
N GLY A 315 -10.44 12.14 -8.37
CA GLY A 315 -11.73 11.45 -8.53
C GLY A 315 -11.65 9.92 -8.50
N GLN A 316 -10.52 9.32 -8.10
CA GLN A 316 -10.44 7.87 -7.90
C GLN A 316 -11.35 7.41 -6.77
N THR A 317 -12.13 6.35 -7.03
CA THR A 317 -12.85 5.57 -6.02
C THR A 317 -12.75 4.10 -6.40
N ASP A 318 -12.64 3.23 -5.40
CA ASP A 318 -12.41 1.81 -5.68
C ASP A 318 -13.65 1.14 -6.29
N PRO A 319 -14.89 1.37 -5.82
CA PRO A 319 -16.08 0.87 -6.52
C PRO A 319 -16.21 1.39 -7.96
N GLY A 320 -15.68 2.58 -8.26
CA GLY A 320 -15.66 3.14 -9.62
C GLY A 320 -14.67 2.46 -10.57
N GLU A 321 -13.52 1.99 -10.08
CA GLU A 321 -12.48 1.29 -10.86
C GLU A 321 -12.61 -0.26 -10.78
N LEU A 322 -13.36 -0.77 -9.80
CA LEU A 322 -13.72 -2.19 -9.65
C LEU A 322 -15.03 -2.53 -10.36
N GLY A 323 -15.97 -1.58 -10.46
CA GLY A 323 -17.26 -1.72 -11.14
C GLY A 323 -18.42 -2.17 -10.25
N ALA A 324 -18.15 -2.50 -8.99
CA ALA A 324 -19.14 -2.93 -7.99
C ALA A 324 -18.68 -2.51 -6.57
N PRO A 325 -19.60 -2.44 -5.59
CA PRO A 325 -19.25 -2.24 -4.18
C PRO A 325 -18.69 -3.55 -3.56
N TYR A 326 -17.95 -3.44 -2.45
CA TYR A 326 -17.30 -4.61 -1.83
C TYR A 326 -18.30 -5.63 -1.27
N GLU A 327 -19.50 -5.19 -0.91
CA GLU A 327 -20.63 -6.03 -0.51
C GLU A 327 -21.11 -6.98 -1.62
N THR A 328 -20.86 -6.66 -2.89
CA THR A 328 -21.05 -7.58 -4.04
C THR A 328 -19.76 -8.35 -4.34
N ILE A 329 -18.59 -7.71 -4.24
CA ILE A 329 -17.32 -8.31 -4.66
C ILE A 329 -16.85 -9.41 -3.70
N ASP A 330 -16.89 -9.17 -2.39
CA ASP A 330 -16.33 -10.09 -1.41
C ASP A 330 -17.08 -11.44 -1.39
N PRO A 331 -18.42 -11.52 -1.48
CA PRO A 331 -19.12 -12.79 -1.64
C PRO A 331 -18.79 -13.53 -2.95
N ILE A 332 -18.58 -12.81 -4.06
CA ILE A 332 -18.14 -13.42 -5.32
C ILE A 332 -16.74 -14.02 -5.17
N LEU A 333 -15.81 -13.28 -4.54
CA LEU A 333 -14.45 -13.72 -4.32
C LEU A 333 -14.39 -14.92 -3.36
N HIS A 334 -15.14 -14.89 -2.26
CA HIS A 334 -15.19 -16.01 -1.32
C HIS A 334 -15.72 -17.29 -2.00
N ALA A 335 -16.87 -17.19 -2.66
CA ALA A 335 -17.44 -18.34 -3.35
C ALA A 335 -16.55 -18.88 -4.49
N TYR A 336 -15.93 -18.01 -5.28
CA TYR A 336 -15.09 -18.42 -6.40
C TYR A 336 -13.70 -18.94 -5.98
N VAL A 337 -13.07 -18.32 -4.97
CA VAL A 337 -11.68 -18.61 -4.59
C VAL A 337 -11.57 -19.53 -3.38
N ASP A 338 -12.34 -19.28 -2.33
CA ASP A 338 -12.19 -19.98 -1.05
C ASP A 338 -12.98 -21.30 -1.04
N GLU A 339 -14.16 -21.30 -1.66
CA GLU A 339 -15.01 -22.47 -1.85
C GLU A 339 -14.73 -23.25 -3.16
N ASP A 340 -13.78 -22.79 -4.00
CA ASP A 340 -13.39 -23.39 -5.30
C ASP A 340 -14.58 -23.62 -6.26
N ARG A 341 -15.61 -22.75 -6.19
CA ARG A 341 -16.81 -22.88 -7.04
C ARG A 341 -16.54 -22.43 -8.46
N THR A 342 -17.21 -23.07 -9.43
CA THR A 342 -17.23 -22.55 -10.80
C THR A 342 -18.01 -21.23 -10.90
N VAL A 343 -17.84 -20.49 -12.00
CA VAL A 343 -18.60 -19.25 -12.28
C VAL A 343 -20.12 -19.48 -12.21
N ASP A 344 -20.62 -20.61 -12.70
CA ASP A 344 -22.05 -20.91 -12.70
C ASP A 344 -22.56 -21.23 -11.27
N GLU A 345 -21.77 -21.96 -10.46
CA GLU A 345 -22.08 -22.22 -9.04
C GLU A 345 -21.95 -20.96 -8.16
N THR A 346 -21.05 -20.03 -8.50
CA THR A 346 -20.90 -18.73 -7.83
C THR A 346 -22.09 -17.81 -8.10
N VAL A 347 -22.62 -17.83 -9.33
CA VAL A 347 -23.88 -17.14 -9.69
C VAL A 347 -25.05 -17.72 -8.88
N GLU A 348 -25.14 -19.04 -8.73
CA GLU A 348 -26.19 -19.67 -7.90
C GLU A 348 -26.02 -19.35 -6.40
N ALA A 349 -24.79 -19.20 -5.91
CA ALA A 349 -24.49 -18.88 -4.51
C ALA A 349 -24.81 -17.43 -4.13
N THR A 350 -24.40 -16.47 -4.96
CA THR A 350 -24.49 -15.03 -4.68
C THR A 350 -25.76 -14.39 -5.20
N GLY A 351 -26.40 -14.98 -6.22
CA GLY A 351 -27.51 -14.37 -6.95
C GLY A 351 -27.10 -13.25 -7.91
N GLU A 352 -25.80 -12.96 -8.01
CA GLU A 352 -25.24 -11.94 -8.91
C GLU A 352 -25.23 -12.41 -10.37
N ASP A 353 -25.17 -11.48 -11.31
CA ASP A 353 -25.23 -11.84 -12.72
C ASP A 353 -23.92 -12.48 -13.23
N ARG A 354 -24.06 -13.35 -14.25
CA ARG A 354 -22.96 -14.14 -14.80
C ARG A 354 -21.86 -13.31 -15.48
N GLU A 355 -22.17 -12.11 -15.98
CA GLU A 355 -21.18 -11.21 -16.59
C GLU A 355 -20.31 -10.58 -15.49
N THR A 356 -20.94 -10.12 -14.41
CA THR A 356 -20.27 -9.60 -13.21
C THR A 356 -19.37 -10.66 -12.55
N VAL A 357 -19.90 -11.86 -12.27
CA VAL A 357 -19.12 -12.97 -11.67
C VAL A 357 -17.94 -13.38 -12.58
N ALA A 358 -18.17 -13.51 -13.89
CA ALA A 358 -17.10 -13.87 -14.83
C ALA A 358 -16.02 -12.79 -14.93
N SER A 359 -16.38 -11.51 -14.83
CA SER A 359 -15.43 -10.39 -14.83
C SER A 359 -14.50 -10.41 -13.61
N PHE A 360 -15.03 -10.68 -12.41
CA PHE A 360 -14.20 -10.80 -11.21
C PHE A 360 -13.33 -12.06 -11.21
N ALA A 361 -13.84 -13.19 -11.71
CA ALA A 361 -13.05 -14.40 -11.94
C ALA A 361 -11.89 -14.15 -12.93
N GLU A 362 -12.14 -13.49 -14.07
CA GLU A 362 -11.09 -13.11 -15.03
C GLU A 362 -10.07 -12.16 -14.40
N ARG A 363 -10.50 -11.19 -13.58
CA ARG A 363 -9.62 -10.24 -12.89
C ARG A 363 -8.75 -10.93 -11.82
N TYR A 364 -9.28 -11.92 -11.12
CA TYR A 364 -8.51 -12.78 -10.23
C TYR A 364 -7.43 -13.54 -11.01
N GLU A 365 -7.81 -14.31 -12.04
CA GLU A 365 -6.87 -15.12 -12.83
C GLU A 365 -5.78 -14.27 -13.51
N ALA A 366 -6.17 -13.15 -14.14
CA ALA A 366 -5.25 -12.23 -14.81
C ALA A 366 -4.26 -11.56 -13.84
N SER A 367 -4.57 -11.50 -12.54
CA SER A 367 -3.72 -10.87 -11.53
C SER A 367 -2.86 -11.83 -10.71
N THR A 368 -2.94 -13.16 -10.93
CA THR A 368 -2.15 -14.18 -10.22
C THR A 368 -0.64 -13.86 -10.21
N HIS A 369 -0.13 -13.28 -11.29
CA HIS A 369 1.26 -12.83 -11.40
C HIS A 369 1.67 -11.76 -10.35
N LYS A 370 0.74 -11.13 -9.62
CA LYS A 370 1.00 -10.20 -8.52
C LYS A 370 1.12 -10.89 -7.16
N ARG A 371 0.36 -11.97 -6.93
CA ARG A 371 0.39 -12.79 -5.71
C ARG A 371 1.56 -13.78 -5.69
N GLU A 372 2.07 -14.17 -6.86
CA GLU A 372 3.21 -15.08 -6.97
C GLU A 372 4.58 -14.38 -6.96
N ARG A 373 5.57 -15.09 -6.38
CA ARG A 373 7.00 -14.79 -6.58
C ARG A 373 7.34 -14.90 -8.07
N PRO A 374 8.32 -14.12 -8.59
CA PRO A 374 8.78 -14.27 -9.97
C PRO A 374 9.11 -15.73 -10.29
N PRO A 375 8.52 -16.33 -11.35
CA PRO A 375 8.76 -17.73 -11.67
C PRO A 375 10.24 -17.92 -12.04
N SER A 376 10.87 -18.92 -11.43
CA SER A 376 12.24 -19.32 -11.70
C SER A 376 12.29 -20.78 -12.15
N PRO A 377 13.23 -21.18 -13.01
CA PRO A 377 13.44 -22.59 -13.33
C PRO A 377 13.87 -23.35 -12.08
N ASP A 378 13.21 -24.48 -11.81
CA ASP A 378 13.64 -25.41 -10.78
C ASP A 378 14.93 -26.14 -11.25
N LEU A 379 16.04 -25.78 -10.62
CA LEU A 379 17.37 -26.31 -10.92
C LEU A 379 18.04 -26.98 -9.71
N ARG A 380 17.42 -26.94 -8.52
CA ARG A 380 18.01 -27.37 -7.24
C ARG A 380 17.00 -27.69 -6.14
#